data_AF-A0A822D2E2-F1
#
_entry.id   AF-A0A822D2E2-F1
#
_cell.length_a   1.000
_cell.length_b   1.000
_cell.length_c   1.000
_cell.angle_alpha   90.00
_cell.angle_beta   90.00
_cell.angle_gamma   90.00
#
_symmetry.space_group_name_H-M   'P 1'
#
loop_
_entity.id
_entity.type
_entity.pdbx_description
1 polymer ?
#
loop_
_entity_poly.entity_id
_entity_poly.type
_entity_poly.pdbx_seq_one_letter_code
_entity_poly.pdbx_strand_id
1 'polypeptide(L)'
;VDSPNTPASKMARSLVAHYRWFVTGTPFHRSINDLEGIVQYLFPLTSIPRDQISLLLRKKDKINDVFLSWIMNFLKLITRRTSRQCLNDLPEQYERVIGLQFSQLERTYYDRIWNECRDEFKREFQHLWQKREKERNGN
;
A
#
# COMPACT_ATOMS: atom_id res chain seq x y z
N VAL A 1 -10.63 -1.31 10.01
CA VAL A 1 -9.43 -0.99 10.83
C VAL A 1 -8.30 -0.51 9.93
N ASP A 2 -8.07 -1.19 8.80
CA ASP A 2 -7.04 -0.95 7.78
C ASP A 2 -6.98 0.50 7.29
N SER A 3 -8.13 1.16 7.13
CA SER A 3 -8.20 2.61 6.97
C SER A 3 -8.62 3.26 8.30
N PRO A 4 -7.79 4.12 8.91
CA PRO A 4 -8.01 4.62 10.27
C PRO A 4 -9.22 5.55 10.39
N ASN A 5 -9.68 6.14 9.28
CA ASN A 5 -10.73 7.16 9.24
C ASN A 5 -12.14 6.64 8.92
N THR A 6 -12.31 5.34 8.69
CA THR A 6 -13.65 4.79 8.42
C THR A 6 -14.52 4.79 9.69
N PRO A 7 -15.86 4.90 9.58
CA PRO A 7 -16.76 4.84 10.73
C PRO A 7 -16.58 3.55 11.56
N ALA A 8 -16.41 2.41 10.88
CA ALA A 8 -16.14 1.14 11.52
C ALA A 8 -14.82 1.15 12.34
N SER A 9 -13.75 1.73 11.80
CA SER A 9 -12.48 1.87 12.53
C SER A 9 -12.60 2.78 13.75
N LYS A 10 -13.37 3.88 13.65
CA LYS A 10 -13.62 4.79 14.79
C LYS A 10 -14.40 4.10 15.90
N MET A 11 -15.48 3.40 15.54
CA MET A 11 -16.30 2.62 16.47
C MET A 11 -15.49 1.51 17.14
N ALA A 12 -14.71 0.75 16.37
CA ALA A 12 -13.88 -0.32 16.93
C ALA A 12 -12.88 0.20 17.98
N ARG A 13 -12.36 1.42 17.80
CA ARG A 13 -11.45 2.06 18.77
C ARG A 13 -12.15 2.63 20.00
N SER A 14 -13.43 2.99 19.92
CA SER A 14 -14.18 3.51 21.07
C SER A 14 -14.63 2.41 22.03
N LEU A 15 -14.51 1.13 21.65
CA LEU A 15 -14.79 0.02 22.54
C LEU A 15 -13.77 -0.03 23.69
N VAL A 16 -14.27 -0.09 24.92
CA VAL A 16 -13.47 -0.31 26.12
C VAL A 16 -13.04 -1.77 26.14
N ALA A 17 -11.73 -2.02 26.13
CA ALA A 17 -11.17 -3.36 26.15
C ALA A 17 -9.84 -3.36 26.90
N HIS A 18 -9.62 -4.35 27.76
CA HIS A 18 -8.36 -4.55 28.47
C HIS A 18 -7.27 -5.11 27.55
N TYR A 19 -7.66 -5.99 26.63
CA TYR A 19 -6.78 -6.56 25.61
C TYR A 19 -7.44 -6.42 24.25
N ARG A 20 -6.67 -5.96 23.25
CA ARG A 20 -7.14 -5.83 21.88
C ARG A 20 -6.37 -6.79 20.99
N TRP A 21 -7.12 -7.60 20.26
CA TRP A 21 -6.57 -8.56 19.30
C TRP A 21 -7.00 -8.14 17.91
N PHE A 22 -6.03 -8.08 17.00
CA PHE A 22 -6.30 -7.86 15.59
C PHE A 22 -5.94 -9.13 14.83
N VAL A 23 -6.96 -9.77 14.24
CA VAL A 23 -6.80 -11.04 13.52
C VAL A 23 -7.12 -10.79 12.06
N THR A 24 -6.13 -10.98 11.20
CA THR A 24 -6.27 -10.86 9.73
C THR A 24 -5.37 -11.86 9.04
N GLY A 25 -5.82 -12.39 7.91
CA GLY A 25 -4.99 -13.25 7.04
C GLY A 25 -3.95 -12.45 6.24
N THR A 26 -4.21 -11.16 6.00
CA THR A 26 -3.34 -10.26 5.23
C THR A 26 -3.32 -8.88 5.92
N PRO A 27 -2.32 -8.60 6.76
CA PRO A 27 -2.25 -7.31 7.47
C PRO A 27 -1.94 -6.11 6.56
N PHE A 28 -1.52 -6.36 5.33
CA PHE A 28 -1.25 -5.33 4.32
C PHE A 28 -2.15 -5.56 3.12
N HIS A 29 -2.88 -4.52 2.68
CA HIS A 29 -3.79 -4.66 1.55
C HIS A 29 -3.42 -3.74 0.38
N ARG A 30 -3.02 -2.49 0.65
CA ARG A 30 -2.72 -1.50 -0.40
C ARG A 30 -1.44 -0.73 -0.15
N SER A 31 -1.11 -0.44 1.11
CA SER A 31 0.09 0.34 1.42
C SER A 31 0.57 0.17 2.85
N ILE A 32 1.80 0.61 3.13
CA ILE A 32 2.33 0.66 4.49
C ILE A 32 1.51 1.57 5.43
N ASN A 33 0.70 2.47 4.87
CA ASN A 33 -0.20 3.31 5.66
C ASN A 33 -1.33 2.50 6.31
N ASP A 34 -1.60 1.28 5.84
CA ASP A 34 -2.59 0.40 6.46
C ASP A 34 -2.16 -0.01 7.89
N LEU A 35 -0.84 0.03 8.18
CA LEU A 35 -0.30 -0.15 9.53
C LEU A 35 -0.75 0.93 10.50
N GLU A 36 -1.00 2.15 10.02
CA GLU A 36 -1.42 3.26 10.87
C GLU A 36 -2.72 2.90 11.61
N GLY A 37 -3.67 2.30 10.91
CA GLY A 37 -4.93 1.84 11.48
C GLY A 37 -4.78 0.69 12.47
N ILE A 38 -3.89 -0.26 12.18
CA ILE A 38 -3.61 -1.42 13.02
C ILE A 38 -2.94 -0.97 14.33
N VAL A 39 -1.91 -0.11 14.24
CA VAL A 39 -1.20 0.45 15.40
C VAL A 39 -2.18 1.23 16.28
N GLN A 40 -3.00 2.11 15.70
CA GLN A 40 -4.01 2.88 16.44
C GLN A 40 -5.05 2.00 17.14
N TYR A 41 -5.38 0.83 16.56
CA TYR A 41 -6.33 -0.08 17.16
C TYR A 41 -5.72 -0.86 18.32
N LEU A 42 -4.54 -1.46 18.13
CA LEU A 42 -3.85 -2.28 19.13
C LEU A 42 -3.31 -1.45 20.30
N PHE A 43 -2.85 -0.23 20.02
CA PHE A 43 -2.20 0.65 20.96
C PHE A 43 -2.94 1.99 21.08
N PRO A 44 -4.21 1.99 21.51
CA PRO A 44 -5.01 3.21 21.62
C PRO A 44 -4.47 4.23 22.62
N LEU A 45 -3.62 3.77 23.55
CA LEU A 45 -3.08 4.52 24.68
C LEU A 45 -1.57 4.78 24.58
N THR A 46 -0.90 4.35 23.50
CA THR A 46 0.51 4.73 23.37
C THR A 46 0.59 6.23 23.18
N SER A 47 1.43 6.89 23.99
CA SER A 47 1.75 8.32 23.95
C SER A 47 2.37 8.80 22.63
N ILE A 48 2.34 7.99 21.58
CA ILE A 48 2.83 8.32 20.26
C ILE A 48 1.68 9.03 19.53
N PRO A 49 1.80 10.35 19.28
CA PRO A 49 0.78 11.08 18.56
C PRO A 49 0.57 10.46 17.18
N ARG A 50 -0.70 10.45 16.72
CA ARG A 50 -1.10 10.05 15.37
C ARG A 50 -0.19 10.65 14.28
N ASP A 51 0.21 11.90 14.50
CA ASP A 51 1.05 12.66 13.59
C ASP A 51 2.47 12.09 13.50
N GLN A 52 3.01 11.50 14.56
CA GLN A 52 4.33 10.88 14.52
C GLN A 52 4.33 9.56 13.75
N ILE A 53 3.33 8.70 13.96
CA ILE A 53 3.21 7.43 13.22
C ILE A 53 2.98 7.71 11.73
N SER A 54 2.07 8.63 11.42
CA SER A 54 1.81 9.01 10.03
C SER A 54 3.03 9.70 9.39
N LEU A 55 3.78 10.56 10.11
CA LEU A 55 5.01 11.17 9.60
C LEU A 55 6.11 10.13 9.34
N LEU A 56 6.25 9.15 10.23
CA LEU A 56 7.19 8.03 10.08
C LEU A 56 6.84 7.15 8.87
N LEU A 57 5.57 6.83 8.67
CA LEU A 57 5.10 6.01 7.54
C LEU A 57 5.07 6.77 6.20
N ARG A 58 4.90 8.11 6.22
CA ARG A 58 4.77 8.94 5.01
C ARG A 58 6.10 9.46 4.46
N LYS A 59 7.18 9.49 5.24
CA LYS A 59 8.53 9.85 4.75
C LYS A 59 9.14 8.71 3.93
N LYS A 60 8.58 8.46 2.74
CA LYS A 60 9.12 7.50 1.76
C LYS A 60 10.50 7.91 1.22
N ASP A 61 10.81 9.20 1.20
CA ASP A 61 12.02 9.73 0.54
C ASP A 61 13.30 9.60 1.37
N LYS A 62 13.20 9.16 2.63
CA LYS A 62 14.35 8.85 3.50
C LYS A 62 14.05 7.62 4.35
N ILE A 63 13.80 6.49 3.71
CA ILE A 63 13.85 5.20 4.38
C ILE A 63 15.30 5.01 4.86
N ASN A 64 15.54 5.29 6.13
CA ASN A 64 16.82 5.03 6.79
C ASN A 64 16.78 3.61 7.38
N ASP A 65 17.92 2.92 7.40
CA ASP A 65 18.07 1.57 7.95
C ASP A 65 17.53 1.44 9.38
N VAL A 66 17.64 2.53 10.16
CA VAL A 66 17.09 2.62 11.51
C VAL A 66 15.56 2.46 11.53
N PHE A 67 14.86 3.11 10.58
CA PHE A 67 13.40 3.03 10.48
C PHE A 67 12.96 1.63 10.01
N LEU A 68 13.68 1.05 9.05
CA LEU A 68 13.44 -0.33 8.61
C LEU A 68 13.64 -1.35 9.74
N SER A 69 14.71 -1.20 10.52
CA SER A 69 14.97 -2.08 11.67
C SER A 69 13.86 -1.96 12.73
N TRP A 70 13.45 -0.73 13.05
CA TRP A 70 12.36 -0.49 13.99
C TRP A 70 11.04 -1.09 13.52
N ILE A 71 10.63 -0.84 12.26
CA ILE A 71 9.37 -1.36 11.74
C ILE A 71 9.41 -2.88 11.62
N MET A 72 10.55 -3.48 11.25
CA MET A 72 10.72 -4.93 11.21
C MET A 72 10.58 -5.57 12.59
N ASN A 73 11.17 -4.97 13.63
CA ASN A 73 11.01 -5.45 15.00
C ASN A 73 9.57 -5.29 15.49
N PHE A 74 8.92 -4.18 15.18
CA PHE A 74 7.51 -3.97 15.47
C PHE A 74 6.63 -5.02 14.77
N LEU A 75 6.85 -5.26 13.48
CA LEU A 75 6.12 -6.26 12.70
C LEU A 75 6.32 -7.67 13.23
N LYS A 76 7.51 -8.03 13.71
CA LYS A 76 7.76 -9.32 14.39
C LYS A 76 6.93 -9.49 15.66
N LEU A 77 6.63 -8.40 16.38
CA LEU A 77 5.81 -8.45 17.59
C LEU A 77 4.31 -8.60 17.28
N ILE A 78 3.83 -7.93 16.22
CA ILE A 78 2.39 -7.91 15.90
C ILE A 78 1.97 -8.97 14.88
N THR A 79 2.90 -9.44 14.05
CA THR A 79 2.63 -10.39 12.97
C THR A 79 3.07 -11.77 13.41
N ARG A 80 2.11 -12.62 13.73
CA ARG A 80 2.36 -14.04 13.97
C ARG A 80 1.74 -14.82 12.83
N ARG A 81 2.57 -15.29 11.88
CA ARG A 81 2.51 -16.64 11.26
C ARG A 81 3.28 -16.76 9.94
N THR A 82 3.81 -17.97 9.71
CA THR A 82 3.91 -18.56 8.37
C THR A 82 3.41 -20.00 8.44
N SER A 83 2.45 -20.37 7.60
CA SER A 83 1.95 -21.75 7.46
C SER A 83 3.09 -22.75 7.25
N ARG A 84 4.12 -22.37 6.48
CA ARG A 84 5.35 -23.16 6.27
C ARG A 84 6.12 -23.54 7.53
N GLN A 85 6.00 -22.79 8.63
CA GLN A 85 6.70 -23.11 9.88
C GLN A 85 5.92 -24.08 10.77
N CYS A 86 4.63 -24.24 10.53
CA CYS A 86 3.72 -25.02 11.38
C CYS A 86 3.08 -26.22 10.66
N LEU A 87 3.15 -26.28 9.34
CA LEU A 87 2.52 -27.30 8.51
C LEU A 87 3.56 -27.80 7.50
N ASN A 88 4.09 -28.99 7.76
CA ASN A 88 5.13 -29.61 6.93
C ASN A 88 4.56 -30.33 5.69
N ASP A 89 3.24 -30.55 5.65
CA ASP A 89 2.57 -31.39 4.65
C ASP A 89 1.76 -30.59 3.61
N LEU A 90 2.11 -29.33 3.35
CA LEU A 90 1.47 -28.58 2.26
C LEU A 90 2.04 -29.01 0.90
N PRO A 91 1.18 -29.17 -0.13
CA PRO A 91 1.66 -29.36 -1.49
C PRO A 91 2.46 -28.14 -1.96
N GLU A 92 3.33 -28.35 -2.95
CA GLU A 92 4.07 -27.23 -3.57
C GLU A 92 3.11 -26.20 -4.16
N GLN A 93 3.38 -24.93 -3.87
CA GLN A 93 2.64 -23.83 -4.46
C GLN A 93 3.05 -23.70 -5.94
N TYR A 94 2.08 -23.72 -6.84
CA TYR A 94 2.30 -23.43 -8.25
C TYR A 94 1.48 -22.21 -8.68
N GLU A 95 2.07 -21.40 -9.54
CA GLU A 95 1.41 -20.28 -10.19
C GLU A 95 1.22 -20.61 -11.66
N ARG A 96 0.01 -20.39 -12.20
CA ARG A 96 -0.28 -20.57 -13.62
C ARG A 96 -0.79 -19.25 -14.19
N VAL A 97 0.00 -18.67 -15.09
CA VAL A 97 -0.41 -17.50 -15.86
C VAL A 97 -1.05 -17.98 -17.17
N ILE A 98 -2.33 -17.67 -17.36
CA ILE A 98 -3.07 -18.00 -18.59
C ILE A 98 -3.29 -16.69 -19.35
N GLY A 99 -2.60 -16.52 -20.47
CA GLY A 99 -2.81 -15.39 -21.37
C GLY A 99 -4.13 -15.54 -22.12
N LEU A 100 -5.01 -14.55 -21.98
CA LEU A 100 -6.28 -14.49 -22.72
C LEU A 100 -6.13 -13.56 -23.92
N GLN A 101 -6.83 -13.88 -25.01
CA GLN A 101 -6.90 -13.03 -26.18
C GLN A 101 -8.19 -12.21 -26.12
N PHE A 102 -8.10 -10.94 -26.47
CA PHE A 102 -9.29 -10.12 -26.66
C PHE A 102 -10.14 -10.67 -27.81
N SER A 103 -11.44 -10.70 -27.61
CA SER A 103 -12.40 -10.80 -28.70
C SER A 103 -12.29 -9.59 -29.64
N GLN A 104 -12.85 -9.71 -30.85
CA GLN A 104 -12.82 -8.61 -31.83
C GLN A 104 -13.47 -7.33 -31.29
N LEU A 105 -14.54 -7.48 -30.49
CA LEU A 105 -15.23 -6.36 -29.87
C LEU A 105 -14.36 -5.71 -28.79
N GLU A 106 -13.82 -6.51 -27.86
CA GLU A 106 -12.95 -6.02 -26.79
C GLU A 106 -11.70 -5.34 -27.33
N ARG A 107 -11.10 -5.89 -28.39
CA ARG A 107 -9.94 -5.30 -29.06
C ARG A 107 -10.27 -3.92 -29.61
N THR A 108 -11.43 -3.75 -30.22
CA THR A 108 -11.87 -2.45 -30.76
C THR A 108 -12.00 -1.40 -29.64
N TYR A 109 -12.59 -1.77 -28.51
CA TYR A 109 -12.70 -0.87 -27.36
C TYR A 109 -11.36 -0.59 -26.70
N TYR A 110 -10.52 -1.62 -26.56
CA TYR A 110 -9.18 -1.49 -26.00
C TYR A 110 -8.32 -0.56 -26.86
N ASP A 111 -8.30 -0.75 -28.18
CA ASP A 111 -7.53 0.08 -29.10
C ASP A 111 -7.99 1.53 -29.09
N ARG A 112 -9.29 1.78 -28.94
CA ARG A 112 -9.82 3.13 -28.76
C ARG A 112 -9.25 3.81 -27.51
N ILE A 113 -9.37 3.16 -26.34
CA ILE A 113 -8.86 3.70 -25.06
C ILE A 113 -7.34 3.88 -25.15
N TRP A 114 -6.63 2.91 -25.73
CA TRP A 114 -5.19 2.97 -25.92
C TRP A 114 -4.77 4.18 -26.74
N ASN A 115 -5.46 4.47 -27.85
CA ASN A 115 -5.16 5.62 -28.69
C ASN A 115 -5.46 6.94 -27.98
N GLU A 116 -6.59 7.04 -27.27
CA GLU A 116 -6.94 8.21 -26.46
C GLU A 116 -5.86 8.50 -25.40
N CYS A 117 -5.45 7.49 -24.62
CA CYS A 117 -4.38 7.63 -23.62
C CYS A 117 -3.02 7.96 -24.25
N ARG A 118 -2.68 7.33 -25.39
CA ARG A 118 -1.42 7.58 -26.10
C ARG A 118 -1.32 9.02 -26.58
N ASP A 119 -2.41 9.58 -27.10
CA ASP A 119 -2.42 10.93 -27.63
C ASP A 119 -2.45 11.98 -26.50
N GLU A 120 -3.15 11.70 -25.40
CA GLU A 120 -3.04 12.50 -24.18
C GLU A 120 -1.59 12.54 -23.66
N PHE A 121 -0.96 11.38 -23.51
CA PHE A 121 0.43 11.29 -23.05
C PHE A 121 1.40 12.05 -23.98
N LYS A 122 1.26 11.93 -25.31
CA LYS A 122 2.10 12.68 -26.25
C LYS A 122 1.96 14.19 -26.08
N ARG A 123 0.73 14.70 -25.90
CA ARG A 123 0.50 16.13 -25.69
C ARG A 123 1.16 16.64 -24.43
N GLU A 124 0.98 15.94 -23.31
CA GLU A 124 1.63 16.28 -22.05
C GLU A 124 3.15 16.21 -22.15
N PHE A 125 3.67 15.16 -22.78
CA PHE A 125 5.10 14.95 -22.95
C PHE A 125 5.74 16.05 -23.81
N GLN A 126 5.09 16.45 -24.91
CA GLN A 126 5.53 17.56 -25.76
C GLN A 126 5.55 18.89 -24.99
N HIS A 127 4.50 19.16 -24.20
CA HIS A 127 4.42 20.36 -23.37
C HIS A 127 5.56 20.41 -22.34
N LEU A 128 5.84 19.29 -21.67
CA LEU A 128 6.95 19.18 -20.71
C LEU A 128 8.32 19.34 -21.38
N TRP A 129 8.50 18.79 -22.59
CA TRP A 129 9.74 18.95 -23.36
C TRP A 129 9.99 20.40 -23.75
N GLN A 130 8.98 21.09 -24.30
CA GLN A 130 9.10 22.50 -24.67
C GLN A 130 9.36 23.40 -23.45
N LYS A 131 8.74 23.09 -22.30
CA LYS A 131 9.00 23.80 -21.05
C LYS A 131 10.48 23.65 -20.62
N ARG A 132 11.02 22.44 -20.66
CA ARG A 132 12.44 22.16 -20.34
C ARG A 132 13.41 22.82 -21.30
N GLU A 133 13.12 22.86 -22.60
CA GLU A 133 13.98 23.55 -23.58
C GLU A 133 14.00 25.06 -23.36
N LYS A 134 12.85 25.67 -23.06
CA LYS A 134 12.79 27.10 -22.68
C LYS A 134 13.57 27.40 -21.41
N GLU A 135 13.55 26.51 -20.42
CA GLU A 135 14.34 26.61 -19.20
C GLU A 135 15.86 26.42 -19.46
N ARG A 136 16.26 25.60 -20.45
CA ARG A 136 17.68 25.43 -20.85
C ARG A 136 18.22 26.58 -21.70
N ASN A 137 17.39 27.21 -22.53
CA ASN A 137 17.79 28.28 -23.45
C ASN A 137 17.58 29.69 -22.85
N GLY A 138 16.96 29.79 -21.67
CA GLY A 138 16.69 31.03 -20.93
C GLY A 138 17.69 31.35 -19.81
N ASN A 139 18.82 30.64 -19.75
CA ASN A 139 20.01 30.91 -18.94
C ASN A 139 21.20 31.14 -19.87
#